data_AF-A0A0Q9EUM0-F1
#
_entry.id   AF-A0A0Q9EUM0-F1
#
_cell.length_a   1.000
_cell.length_b   1.000
_cell.length_c   1.000
_cell.angle_alpha   90.00
_cell.angle_beta   90.00
_cell.angle_gamma   90.00
#
_symmetry.space_group_name_H-M   'P 1'
#
loop_
_entity.id
_entity.type
_entity.pdbx_description
1 polymer ?
#
loop_
_entity_poly.entity_id
_entity_poly.type
_entity_poly.pdbx_seq_one_letter_code
_entity_poly.pdbx_strand_id
1 'polypeptide(L)'
;MVAAAAASSWTVIDAPRPGIEWQCTSMVKQQWTTQVTGGNLQFSPRTPAAKNRDLVWAIGKRGMLVGRNRGLAGGTLEWVTDSGRQRRTLLDISPVAFAEHRGDIFVAAGLSHRVLGDGSIYRLRSRSDGQWQIEKVLDLEEAPLGAYARNGSWYLVTVLGVTRLDLRTLQTTRVHQNMYWWHLDPASIVEHRDRWYIGARRGVIRLTRDGDGYREQWMVPSDCKTFVGDCECSPGAATAGSGAGR
;
A
#
# COMPACT_ATOMS: atom_id res chain seq x y z
N MET A 1 -20.07 -16.75 8.89
CA MET A 1 -19.12 -16.80 10.02
C MET A 1 -17.80 -17.29 9.47
N VAL A 2 -16.85 -16.39 9.20
CA VAL A 2 -15.49 -16.79 8.80
C VAL A 2 -14.78 -17.17 10.09
N ALA A 3 -14.31 -18.41 10.17
CA ALA A 3 -13.50 -18.87 11.29
C ALA A 3 -12.36 -17.87 11.52
N ALA A 4 -12.20 -17.42 12.76
CA ALA A 4 -10.98 -16.75 13.17
C ALA A 4 -9.86 -17.76 12.92
N ALA A 5 -9.11 -17.58 11.83
CA ALA A 5 -7.89 -18.33 11.60
C ALA A 5 -7.05 -18.16 12.86
N ALA A 6 -6.66 -19.29 13.47
CA ALA A 6 -5.65 -19.30 14.52
C ALA A 6 -4.54 -18.34 14.09
N ALA A 7 -4.07 -17.48 15.01
CA ALA A 7 -3.03 -16.50 14.69
C ALA A 7 -1.88 -17.25 14.02
N SER A 8 -1.80 -17.14 12.69
CA SER A 8 -0.78 -17.82 11.94
C SER A 8 0.54 -17.26 12.44
N SER A 9 1.42 -18.14 12.93
CA SER A 9 2.80 -17.75 13.14
C SER A 9 3.34 -17.26 11.80
N TRP A 10 4.18 -16.23 11.83
CA TRP A 10 4.78 -15.65 10.64
C TRP A 10 6.21 -16.15 10.50
N THR A 11 6.54 -16.65 9.32
CA THR A 11 7.90 -17.09 8.99
C THR A 11 8.55 -16.07 8.07
N VAL A 12 9.80 -15.74 8.33
CA VAL A 12 10.62 -14.93 7.41
C VAL A 12 11.28 -15.84 6.40
N ILE A 13 11.13 -15.52 5.12
CA ILE A 13 11.82 -16.14 3.99
C ILE A 13 12.54 -15.07 3.17
N ASP A 14 13.51 -15.47 2.36
CA ASP A 14 14.07 -14.57 1.34
C ASP A 14 13.03 -14.27 0.25
N ALA A 15 13.27 -13.23 -0.54
CA ALA A 15 12.39 -12.91 -1.66
C ALA A 15 12.28 -14.11 -2.64
N PRO A 16 11.10 -14.33 -3.25
CA PRO A 16 10.92 -15.39 -4.23
C PRO A 16 11.98 -15.33 -5.32
N ARG A 17 12.47 -16.49 -5.74
CA ARG A 17 13.41 -16.57 -6.87
C ARG A 17 12.68 -16.29 -8.19
N PRO A 18 13.35 -15.68 -9.19
CA PRO A 18 12.83 -15.58 -10.56
C PRO A 18 12.23 -16.89 -11.07
N GLY A 19 11.13 -16.81 -11.83
CA GLY A 19 10.44 -17.98 -12.41
C GLY A 19 9.24 -18.44 -11.58
N ILE A 20 9.16 -19.74 -11.33
CA ILE A 20 7.96 -20.39 -10.78
C ILE A 20 7.56 -19.86 -9.40
N GLU A 21 8.51 -19.47 -8.55
CA GLU A 21 8.18 -18.95 -7.22
C GLU A 21 7.48 -17.59 -7.29
N TRP A 22 7.89 -16.70 -8.20
CA TRP A 22 7.18 -15.43 -8.45
C TRP A 22 5.82 -15.67 -9.08
N GLN A 23 5.74 -16.57 -10.06
CA GLN A 23 4.46 -16.95 -10.67
C GLN A 23 3.48 -17.45 -9.62
N CYS A 24 3.91 -18.37 -8.74
CA CYS A 24 3.08 -18.88 -7.67
C CYS A 24 2.69 -17.79 -6.66
N THR A 25 3.63 -16.92 -6.26
CA THR A 25 3.36 -15.78 -5.37
C THR A 25 2.30 -14.86 -5.96
N SER A 26 2.37 -14.61 -7.26
CA SER A 26 1.41 -13.85 -8.08
C SER A 26 0.01 -14.48 -8.10
N MET A 27 -0.07 -15.82 -8.11
CA MET A 27 -1.33 -16.57 -8.19
C MET A 27 -2.04 -16.76 -6.85
N VAL A 28 -1.35 -16.54 -5.72
CA VAL A 28 -1.98 -16.65 -4.39
C VAL A 28 -3.14 -15.64 -4.28
N LYS A 29 -4.35 -16.17 -4.03
CA LYS A 29 -5.56 -15.34 -3.88
C LYS A 29 -5.53 -14.49 -2.62
N GLN A 30 -4.91 -15.00 -1.55
CA GLN A 30 -4.81 -14.30 -0.28
C GLN A 30 -3.88 -13.09 -0.39
N GLN A 31 -4.43 -11.91 -0.13
CA GLN A 31 -3.71 -10.65 -0.01
C GLN A 31 -3.65 -10.23 1.45
N TRP A 32 -2.60 -9.51 1.82
CA TRP A 32 -2.40 -9.02 3.16
C TRP A 32 -2.31 -7.50 3.19
N THR A 33 -2.70 -6.90 4.31
CA THR A 33 -2.45 -5.51 4.63
C THR A 33 -1.62 -5.40 5.91
N THR A 34 -0.94 -4.27 6.05
CA THR A 34 -0.09 -3.93 7.19
C THR A 34 -0.57 -2.64 7.82
N GLN A 35 -0.63 -2.60 9.15
CA GLN A 35 -0.94 -1.39 9.90
C GLN A 35 -0.16 -1.34 11.22
N VAL A 36 -0.02 -0.15 11.79
CA VAL A 36 0.50 0.04 13.15
C VAL A 36 -0.61 0.59 14.03
N THR A 37 -0.97 -0.13 15.09
CA THR A 37 -2.04 0.26 16.02
C THR A 37 -1.54 0.12 17.46
N GLY A 38 -1.62 1.20 18.23
CA GLY A 38 -1.08 1.21 19.60
C GLY A 38 0.41 0.89 19.67
N GLY A 39 1.18 1.28 18.64
CA GLY A 39 2.61 0.98 18.53
C GLY A 39 2.92 -0.46 18.10
N ASN A 40 1.91 -1.31 17.87
CA ASN A 40 2.10 -2.69 17.44
C ASN A 40 1.87 -2.85 15.95
N LEU A 41 2.80 -3.52 15.27
CA LEU A 41 2.63 -3.94 13.89
C LEU A 41 1.61 -5.07 13.80
N GLN A 42 0.64 -4.93 12.91
CA GLN A 42 -0.42 -5.89 12.67
C GLN A 42 -0.52 -6.22 11.19
N PHE A 43 -0.79 -7.49 10.91
CA PHE A 43 -1.05 -8.02 9.59
C PHE A 43 -2.46 -8.59 9.55
N SER A 44 -3.21 -8.29 8.50
CA SER A 44 -4.56 -8.82 8.33
C SER A 44 -4.84 -9.18 6.88
N PRO A 45 -5.69 -10.20 6.64
CA PRO A 45 -6.21 -10.47 5.31
C PRO A 45 -6.87 -9.22 4.71
N ARG A 46 -6.50 -8.86 3.47
CA ARG A 46 -7.20 -7.80 2.74
C ARG A 46 -8.58 -8.31 2.36
N THR A 47 -9.62 -7.67 2.88
CA THR A 47 -11.00 -8.01 2.50
C THR A 47 -11.39 -7.29 1.20
N PRO A 48 -12.29 -7.86 0.38
CA PRO A 48 -12.81 -7.17 -0.80
C PRO A 48 -13.45 -5.80 -0.46
N ALA A 49 -14.10 -5.70 0.70
CA ALA A 49 -14.67 -4.45 1.18
C ALA A 49 -13.62 -3.36 1.43
N ALA A 50 -12.42 -3.74 1.89
CA ALA A 50 -11.31 -2.80 2.09
C ALA A 50 -10.78 -2.23 0.77
N LYS A 51 -10.94 -2.94 -0.36
CA LYS A 51 -10.47 -2.50 -1.68
C LYS A 51 -11.30 -1.35 -2.27
N ASN A 52 -12.59 -1.29 -1.94
CA ASN A 52 -13.54 -0.32 -2.51
C ASN A 52 -14.00 0.73 -1.48
N ARG A 53 -13.22 0.94 -0.42
CA ARG A 53 -13.60 1.87 0.64
C ARG A 53 -13.33 3.31 0.19
N ASP A 54 -14.31 4.18 0.42
CA ASP A 54 -14.12 5.62 0.29
C ASP A 54 -12.95 6.09 1.19
N LEU A 55 -12.06 6.90 0.62
CA LEU A 55 -11.07 7.64 1.37
C LEU A 55 -11.76 8.87 1.96
N VAL A 56 -11.61 9.08 3.26
CA VAL A 56 -12.22 10.22 3.94
C VAL A 56 -11.13 11.01 4.67
N TRP A 57 -11.07 12.31 4.42
CA TRP A 57 -10.20 13.25 5.12
C TRP A 57 -11.02 14.36 5.76
N ALA A 58 -11.10 14.36 7.10
CA ALA A 58 -11.83 15.38 7.84
C ALA A 58 -11.06 16.71 7.85
N ILE A 59 -11.75 17.82 7.62
CA ILE A 59 -11.21 19.19 7.63
C ILE A 59 -11.84 19.96 8.81
N GLY A 60 -12.08 19.24 9.91
CA GLY A 60 -12.83 19.73 11.08
C GLY A 60 -14.25 20.17 10.72
N LYS A 61 -14.71 21.27 11.32
CA LYS A 61 -16.07 21.82 11.12
C LYS A 61 -16.36 22.34 9.70
N ARG A 62 -15.37 22.34 8.81
CA ARG A 62 -15.55 22.73 7.40
C ARG A 62 -16.06 21.58 6.53
N GLY A 63 -16.10 20.36 7.06
CA GLY A 63 -16.54 19.16 6.35
C GLY A 63 -15.39 18.21 6.05
N MET A 64 -15.49 17.47 4.95
CA MET A 64 -14.55 16.40 4.61
C MET A 64 -14.31 16.27 3.11
N LEU A 65 -13.14 15.77 2.74
CA LEU A 65 -12.89 15.25 1.39
C LEU A 65 -13.27 13.77 1.37
N VAL A 66 -13.94 13.37 0.29
CA VAL A 66 -14.31 11.99 0.01
C VAL A 66 -13.72 11.61 -1.34
N GLY A 67 -12.73 10.72 -1.32
CA GLY A 67 -12.13 10.14 -2.52
C GLY A 67 -12.72 8.78 -2.81
N ARG A 68 -13.14 8.55 -4.05
CA ARG A 68 -13.66 7.25 -4.52
C ARG A 68 -12.84 6.75 -5.68
N ASN A 69 -12.25 5.58 -5.52
CA ASN A 69 -11.55 4.89 -6.59
C ASN A 69 -12.39 3.69 -7.04
N ARG A 70 -12.90 3.74 -8.27
CA ARG A 70 -13.70 2.66 -8.87
C ARG A 70 -12.90 1.88 -9.91
N GLY A 71 -11.57 1.95 -9.83
CA GLY A 71 -10.66 1.29 -10.77
C GLY A 71 -10.87 1.81 -12.19
N LEU A 72 -11.10 0.89 -13.12
CA LEU A 72 -11.31 1.21 -14.54
C LEU A 72 -12.58 2.01 -14.81
N ALA A 73 -13.54 2.01 -13.88
CA ALA A 73 -14.74 2.86 -13.99
C ALA A 73 -14.48 4.32 -13.57
N GLY A 74 -13.21 4.70 -13.34
CA GLY A 74 -12.78 6.03 -12.95
C GLY A 74 -12.85 6.25 -11.45
N GLY A 75 -12.95 7.52 -11.05
CA GLY A 75 -13.02 7.92 -9.66
C GLY A 75 -13.42 9.38 -9.51
N THR A 76 -13.68 9.78 -8.28
CA THR A 76 -14.01 11.16 -7.94
C THR A 76 -13.31 11.58 -6.67
N LEU A 77 -12.95 12.86 -6.61
CA LEU A 77 -12.64 13.56 -5.36
C LEU A 77 -13.71 14.61 -5.13
N GLU A 78 -14.41 14.51 -4.01
CA GLU A 78 -15.53 15.37 -3.67
C GLU A 78 -15.30 16.04 -2.32
N TRP A 79 -15.76 17.29 -2.17
CA TRP A 79 -15.91 17.93 -0.88
C TRP A 79 -17.36 17.80 -0.41
N VAL A 80 -17.51 17.48 0.88
CA VAL A 80 -18.80 17.33 1.55
C VAL A 80 -18.81 18.28 2.75
N THR A 81 -19.83 19.12 2.89
CA THR A 81 -19.98 19.97 4.08
C THR A 81 -20.12 19.15 5.35
N ASP A 82 -19.82 19.74 6.50
CA ASP A 82 -19.95 19.08 7.82
C ASP A 82 -21.36 18.52 8.08
N SER A 83 -22.40 19.22 7.60
CA SER A 83 -23.79 18.76 7.68
C SER A 83 -24.15 17.61 6.74
N GLY A 84 -23.26 17.22 5.82
CA GLY A 84 -23.53 16.27 4.74
C GLY A 84 -24.48 16.78 3.64
N ARG A 85 -25.09 17.96 3.81
CA ARG A 85 -26.16 18.45 2.92
C ARG A 85 -25.67 18.92 1.56
N GLN A 86 -24.43 19.42 1.47
CA GLN A 86 -23.84 19.85 0.21
C GLN A 86 -22.66 18.94 -0.14
N ARG A 87 -22.62 18.55 -1.41
CA ARG A 87 -21.58 17.74 -2.01
C ARG A 87 -21.17 18.38 -3.32
N ARG A 88 -19.86 18.54 -3.53
CA ARG A 88 -19.30 19.14 -4.74
C ARG A 88 -18.15 18.28 -5.24
N THR A 89 -18.21 17.86 -6.50
CA THR A 89 -17.07 17.26 -7.19
C THR A 89 -15.99 18.31 -7.40
N LEU A 90 -14.77 17.97 -6.97
CA LEU A 90 -13.58 18.80 -7.12
C LEU A 90 -12.74 18.35 -8.31
N LEU A 91 -12.57 17.03 -8.49
CA LEU A 91 -11.79 16.41 -9.55
C LEU A 91 -12.37 15.05 -9.94
N ASP A 92 -12.25 14.69 -11.22
CA ASP A 92 -12.51 13.35 -11.76
C ASP A 92 -11.18 12.59 -11.88
N ILE A 93 -10.74 12.03 -10.75
CA ILE A 93 -9.47 11.28 -10.59
C ILE A 93 -9.72 10.04 -9.75
N SER A 94 -8.81 9.06 -9.77
CA SER A 94 -8.86 7.87 -8.91
C SER A 94 -7.97 8.05 -7.68
N PRO A 95 -8.48 8.54 -6.52
CA PRO A 95 -7.65 8.87 -5.37
C PRO A 95 -7.23 7.58 -4.66
N VAL A 96 -6.00 7.54 -4.17
CA VAL A 96 -5.40 6.36 -3.51
C VAL A 96 -5.06 6.67 -2.06
N ALA A 97 -4.58 7.87 -1.77
CA ALA A 97 -4.28 8.29 -0.41
C ALA A 97 -4.32 9.81 -0.26
N PHE A 98 -4.50 10.25 1.00
CA PHE A 98 -4.34 11.63 1.42
C PHE A 98 -3.09 11.78 2.29
N ALA A 99 -2.47 12.95 2.24
CA ALA A 99 -1.48 13.40 3.21
C ALA A 99 -1.69 14.89 3.49
N GLU A 100 -1.20 15.38 4.63
CA GLU A 100 -1.19 16.80 4.95
C GLU A 100 0.22 17.28 5.24
N HIS A 101 0.56 18.46 4.74
CA HIS A 101 1.79 19.15 5.09
C HIS A 101 1.55 20.65 5.14
N ARG A 102 1.80 21.26 6.31
CA ARG A 102 1.69 22.72 6.54
C ARG A 102 0.32 23.28 6.13
N GLY A 103 -0.76 22.55 6.39
CA GLY A 103 -2.13 22.95 6.09
C GLY A 103 -2.59 22.69 4.65
N ASP A 104 -1.67 22.32 3.76
CA ASP A 104 -2.00 21.85 2.41
C ASP A 104 -2.36 20.35 2.47
N ILE A 105 -3.43 19.96 1.77
CA ILE A 105 -3.80 18.55 1.62
C ILE A 105 -3.28 18.06 0.27
N PHE A 106 -2.57 16.95 0.28
CA PHE A 106 -2.08 16.28 -0.90
C PHE A 106 -2.90 15.03 -1.19
N VAL A 107 -3.13 14.76 -2.47
CA VAL A 107 -3.85 13.59 -2.95
C VAL A 107 -2.97 12.85 -3.92
N ALA A 108 -2.65 11.61 -3.60
CA ALA A 108 -2.02 10.68 -4.51
C ALA A 108 -3.13 10.00 -5.29
N ALA A 109 -3.05 10.06 -6.61
CA ALA A 109 -4.06 9.52 -7.50
C ALA A 109 -3.41 8.71 -8.62
N GLY A 110 -4.15 7.77 -9.18
CA GLY A 110 -3.71 7.01 -10.33
C GLY A 110 -4.50 5.73 -10.51
N LEU A 111 -4.36 5.18 -11.71
CA LEU A 111 -4.91 3.89 -12.06
C LEU A 111 -3.80 2.99 -12.59
N SER A 112 -3.55 1.89 -11.89
CA SER A 112 -2.59 0.89 -12.35
C SER A 112 -3.27 -0.07 -13.32
N HIS A 113 -3.25 0.23 -14.63
CA HIS A 113 -3.75 -0.69 -15.67
C HIS A 113 -2.61 -1.47 -16.37
N ARG A 114 -1.35 -1.03 -16.27
CA ARG A 114 -0.13 -1.68 -16.80
C ARG A 114 1.11 -1.27 -15.99
N VAL A 115 2.30 -1.72 -16.40
CA VAL A 115 3.61 -1.35 -15.81
C VAL A 115 3.87 0.16 -15.87
N LEU A 116 3.33 0.84 -16.89
CA LEU A 116 3.25 2.30 -16.97
C LEU A 116 1.83 2.70 -16.58
N GLY A 117 1.71 3.57 -15.58
CA GLY A 117 0.42 4.08 -15.12
C GLY A 117 0.52 5.57 -14.80
N ASP A 118 -0.57 6.30 -15.05
CA ASP A 118 -0.65 7.74 -14.86
C ASP A 118 -0.86 8.06 -13.37
N GLY A 119 0.21 7.91 -12.58
CA GLY A 119 0.23 8.39 -11.21
C GLY A 119 0.38 9.91 -11.18
N SER A 120 -0.27 10.57 -10.23
CA SER A 120 -0.16 12.02 -10.05
C SER A 120 -0.38 12.43 -8.62
N ILE A 121 0.19 13.58 -8.26
CA ILE A 121 -0.02 14.24 -6.97
C ILE A 121 -0.74 15.55 -7.20
N TYR A 122 -1.85 15.74 -6.50
CA TYR A 122 -2.58 16.99 -6.45
C TYR A 122 -2.37 17.65 -5.09
N ARG A 123 -2.26 18.98 -5.09
CA ARG A 123 -2.23 19.83 -3.91
C ARG A 123 -3.53 20.61 -3.83
N LEU A 124 -4.18 20.55 -2.67
CA LEU A 124 -5.45 21.19 -2.38
C LEU A 124 -5.27 22.18 -1.23
N ARG A 125 -5.76 23.40 -1.45
CA ARG A 125 -5.85 24.46 -0.45
C ARG A 125 -7.27 24.95 -0.34
N SER A 126 -7.85 24.82 0.86
CA SER A 126 -9.14 25.44 1.16
C SER A 126 -8.94 26.92 1.45
N ARG A 127 -9.72 27.75 0.76
CA ARG A 127 -9.80 29.20 0.98
C ARG A 127 -10.87 29.52 2.03
N SER A 128 -10.79 30.71 2.61
CA SER A 128 -11.71 31.17 3.66
C SER A 128 -13.16 31.33 3.19
N ASP A 129 -13.37 31.49 1.88
CA ASP A 129 -14.68 31.59 1.22
C ASP A 129 -15.30 30.22 0.90
N GLY A 130 -14.67 29.12 1.33
CA GLY A 130 -15.12 27.76 1.05
C GLY A 130 -14.74 27.25 -0.35
N GLN A 131 -14.01 28.03 -1.14
CA GLN A 131 -13.47 27.58 -2.43
C GLN A 131 -12.20 26.74 -2.24
N TRP A 132 -11.90 25.94 -3.26
CA TRP A 132 -10.70 25.11 -3.31
C TRP A 132 -9.78 25.61 -4.42
N GLN A 133 -8.51 25.83 -4.07
CA GLN A 133 -7.44 25.92 -5.04
C GLN A 133 -6.82 24.53 -5.19
N ILE A 134 -6.81 24.02 -6.42
CA ILE A 134 -6.40 22.67 -6.73
C ILE A 134 -5.39 22.74 -7.86
N GLU A 135 -4.25 22.07 -7.69
CA GLU A 135 -3.16 22.06 -8.65
C GLU A 135 -2.59 20.65 -8.75
N LYS A 136 -2.35 20.16 -9.97
CA LYS A 136 -1.52 18.98 -10.19
C LYS A 136 -0.07 19.41 -10.05
N VAL A 137 0.61 18.95 -9.01
CA VAL A 137 1.96 19.42 -8.66
C VAL A 137 3.06 18.47 -9.09
N LEU A 138 2.71 17.23 -9.43
CA LEU A 138 3.67 16.21 -9.86
C LEU A 138 2.96 15.11 -10.66
N ASP A 139 3.60 14.67 -11.75
CA ASP A 139 3.30 13.41 -12.41
C ASP A 139 4.26 12.33 -11.87
N LEU A 140 3.74 11.16 -11.54
CA LEU A 140 4.51 10.01 -11.07
C LEU A 140 4.74 9.06 -12.24
N GLU A 141 5.89 8.40 -12.24
CA GLU A 141 6.21 7.36 -13.23
C GLU A 141 5.27 6.15 -13.14
N GLU A 142 4.69 5.93 -11.96
CA GLU A 142 3.88 4.76 -11.62
C GLU A 142 2.67 5.17 -10.77
N ALA A 143 1.54 4.53 -11.00
CA ALA A 143 0.35 4.76 -10.18
C ALA A 143 0.58 4.25 -8.74
N PRO A 144 0.28 5.05 -7.71
CA PRO A 144 0.33 4.60 -6.33
C PRO A 144 -0.77 3.57 -6.07
N LEU A 145 -0.50 2.60 -5.19
CA LEU A 145 -1.44 1.58 -4.75
C LEU A 145 -1.74 1.64 -3.25
N GLY A 146 -0.89 2.33 -2.51
CA GLY A 146 -1.04 2.64 -1.09
C GLY A 146 -0.01 3.67 -0.68
N ALA A 147 -0.15 4.24 0.51
CA ALA A 147 0.80 5.23 0.98
C ALA A 147 0.91 5.33 2.50
N TYR A 148 2.02 5.91 2.95
CA TYR A 148 2.31 6.21 4.35
C TYR A 148 3.01 7.56 4.46
N ALA A 149 2.44 8.50 5.22
CA ALA A 149 3.03 9.82 5.42
C ALA A 149 3.69 9.92 6.80
N ARG A 150 4.91 10.46 6.86
CA ARG A 150 5.63 10.71 8.12
C ARG A 150 6.61 11.86 7.94
N ASN A 151 6.64 12.79 8.90
CA ASN A 151 7.63 13.87 8.99
C ASN A 151 7.83 14.66 7.69
N GLY A 152 6.74 15.00 6.98
CA GLY A 152 6.80 15.74 5.71
C GLY A 152 7.27 14.91 4.50
N SER A 153 7.52 13.61 4.68
CA SER A 153 7.74 12.67 3.60
C SER A 153 6.49 11.82 3.37
N TRP A 154 6.22 11.48 2.13
CA TRP A 154 5.15 10.59 1.73
C TRP A 154 5.71 9.40 0.96
N TYR A 155 5.54 8.21 1.51
CA TYR A 155 6.02 6.97 0.93
C TYR A 155 4.87 6.31 0.17
N LEU A 156 5.04 6.18 -1.13
CA LEU A 156 4.05 5.64 -2.06
C LEU A 156 4.51 4.25 -2.45
N VAL A 157 3.66 3.24 -2.22
CA VAL A 157 3.89 1.91 -2.77
C VAL A 157 3.27 1.84 -4.16
N THR A 158 4.01 1.29 -5.12
CA THR A 158 3.63 1.19 -6.53
C THR A 158 3.72 -0.26 -7.00
N VAL A 159 3.42 -0.52 -8.27
CA VAL A 159 3.62 -1.83 -8.91
C VAL A 159 5.09 -2.22 -9.10
N LEU A 160 6.05 -1.30 -8.94
CA LEU A 160 7.47 -1.58 -9.15
C LEU A 160 8.32 -1.34 -7.91
N GLY A 161 7.77 -0.85 -6.81
CA GLY A 161 8.53 -0.63 -5.59
C GLY A 161 7.94 0.40 -4.65
N VAL A 162 8.84 1.17 -4.02
CA VAL A 162 8.49 2.25 -3.09
C VAL A 162 9.17 3.53 -3.55
N THR A 163 8.39 4.59 -3.67
CA THR A 163 8.87 5.94 -3.98
C THR A 163 8.60 6.85 -2.79
N ARG A 164 9.63 7.57 -2.34
CA ARG A 164 9.49 8.65 -1.35
C ARG A 164 9.27 9.95 -2.09
N LEU A 165 8.28 10.72 -1.67
CA LEU A 165 8.03 12.10 -2.07
C LEU A 165 8.31 13.03 -0.87
N ASP A 166 9.16 14.02 -1.06
CA ASP A 166 9.28 15.13 -0.10
C ASP A 166 8.14 16.13 -0.34
N LEU A 167 7.25 16.34 0.64
CA LEU A 167 6.07 17.20 0.46
C LEU A 167 6.41 18.69 0.46
N ARG A 168 7.63 19.08 0.83
CA ARG A 168 8.10 20.46 0.79
C ARG A 168 8.72 20.80 -0.56
N THR A 169 9.58 19.93 -1.08
CA THR A 169 10.32 20.18 -2.35
C THR A 169 9.65 19.55 -3.56
N LEU A 170 8.69 18.65 -3.34
CA LEU A 170 8.02 17.82 -4.36
C LEU A 170 8.98 16.92 -5.14
N GLN A 171 10.18 16.69 -4.61
CA GLN A 171 11.14 15.77 -5.21
C GLN A 171 10.81 14.33 -4.84
N THR A 172 10.95 13.44 -5.82
CA THR A 172 10.81 12.00 -5.62
C THR A 172 12.18 11.34 -5.49
N THR A 173 12.22 10.23 -4.77
CA THR A 173 13.39 9.35 -4.68
C THR A 173 12.91 7.92 -4.63
N ARG A 174 13.49 7.06 -5.47
CA ARG A 174 13.22 5.62 -5.43
C ARG A 174 13.86 5.04 -4.17
N VAL A 175 13.03 4.47 -3.28
CA VAL A 175 13.49 3.84 -2.03
C VAL A 175 13.85 2.38 -2.27
N HIS A 176 13.03 1.70 -3.06
CA HIS A 176 13.20 0.30 -3.42
C HIS A 176 12.58 0.05 -4.79
N GLN A 177 13.15 -0.87 -5.56
CA GLN A 177 12.62 -1.29 -6.85
C GLN A 177 12.73 -2.79 -7.01
N ASN A 178 11.65 -3.42 -7.45
CA ASN A 178 11.62 -4.81 -7.81
C ASN A 178 10.58 -5.01 -8.93
N MET A 179 11.08 -5.29 -10.13
CA MET A 179 10.24 -5.43 -11.32
C MET A 179 9.24 -6.59 -11.26
N TYR A 180 9.39 -7.54 -10.32
CA TYR A 180 8.45 -8.63 -10.12
C TYR A 180 7.20 -8.21 -9.31
N TRP A 181 7.18 -6.99 -8.75
CA TRP A 181 6.05 -6.52 -7.94
C TRP A 181 4.75 -6.28 -8.71
N TRP A 182 4.82 -6.19 -10.04
CA TRP A 182 3.67 -5.83 -10.88
C TRP A 182 2.48 -6.79 -10.78
N HIS A 183 2.71 -8.01 -10.29
CA HIS A 183 1.67 -9.02 -10.05
C HIS A 183 1.28 -9.20 -8.58
N LEU A 184 1.88 -8.45 -7.66
CA LEU A 184 1.72 -8.68 -6.22
C LEU A 184 0.55 -7.94 -5.59
N ASP A 185 -0.05 -7.00 -6.31
CA ASP A 185 -1.13 -6.12 -5.80
C ASP A 185 -0.77 -5.54 -4.41
N PRO A 186 0.38 -4.86 -4.25
CA PRO A 186 0.77 -4.30 -2.97
C PRO A 186 -0.25 -3.22 -2.58
N ALA A 187 -0.73 -3.26 -1.35
CA ALA A 187 -1.95 -2.55 -0.95
C ALA A 187 -1.78 -1.55 0.19
N SER A 188 -0.70 -1.70 0.97
CA SER A 188 -0.47 -0.90 2.18
C SER A 188 1.02 -0.87 2.46
N ILE A 189 1.47 0.19 3.13
CA ILE A 189 2.84 0.36 3.58
C ILE A 189 2.80 1.02 4.94
N VAL A 190 3.66 0.58 5.86
CA VAL A 190 3.91 1.23 7.14
C VAL A 190 5.38 1.12 7.52
N GLU A 191 5.84 2.10 8.29
CA GLU A 191 7.14 2.04 8.95
C GLU A 191 6.97 1.54 10.38
N HIS A 192 7.83 0.60 10.80
CA HIS A 192 7.86 0.15 12.19
C HIS A 192 9.28 -0.31 12.56
N ARG A 193 9.85 0.29 13.62
CA ARG A 193 11.21 -0.04 14.12
C ARG A 193 12.26 -0.06 12.98
N ASP A 194 12.33 1.04 12.24
CA ASP A 194 13.28 1.29 11.15
C ASP A 194 13.21 0.30 9.97
N ARG A 195 12.04 -0.31 9.77
CA ARG A 195 11.75 -1.21 8.66
C ARG A 195 10.45 -0.83 7.98
N TRP A 196 10.37 -1.06 6.68
CA TRP A 196 9.13 -0.95 5.94
C TRP A 196 8.43 -2.30 5.86
N TYR A 197 7.12 -2.28 6.05
CA TYR A 197 6.25 -3.43 5.90
C TYR A 197 5.20 -3.10 4.86
N ILE A 198 5.08 -3.94 3.84
CA ILE A 198 4.19 -3.74 2.72
C ILE A 198 3.30 -4.96 2.55
N GLY A 199 2.00 -4.79 2.71
CA GLY A 199 1.04 -5.86 2.49
C GLY A 199 0.89 -6.16 0.99
N ALA A 200 0.98 -7.44 0.62
CA ALA A 200 0.91 -7.92 -0.76
C ALA A 200 0.19 -9.28 -0.85
N ARG A 201 0.09 -9.86 -2.05
CA ARG A 201 -0.25 -11.28 -2.22
C ARG A 201 0.75 -12.18 -1.50
N ARG A 202 0.31 -13.36 -1.04
CA ARG A 202 1.08 -14.36 -0.26
C ARG A 202 1.49 -13.92 1.15
N GLY A 203 1.87 -12.66 1.36
CA GLY A 203 2.35 -12.20 2.66
C GLY A 203 2.66 -10.71 2.73
N VAL A 204 3.61 -10.38 3.59
CA VAL A 204 4.09 -9.02 3.83
C VAL A 204 5.55 -8.90 3.44
N ILE A 205 5.85 -7.95 2.57
CA ILE A 205 7.22 -7.62 2.20
C ILE A 205 7.83 -6.77 3.30
N ARG A 206 9.01 -7.15 3.77
CA ARG A 206 9.81 -6.45 4.77
C ARG A 206 11.06 -5.90 4.12
N LEU A 207 11.19 -4.58 4.08
CA LEU A 207 12.42 -3.91 3.63
C LEU A 207 13.22 -3.49 4.86
N THR A 208 14.44 -4.01 4.97
CA THR A 208 15.40 -3.63 6.01
C THR A 208 16.55 -2.90 5.35
N ARG A 209 16.97 -1.76 5.92
CA ARG A 209 18.11 -1.00 5.39
C ARG A 209 19.35 -1.88 5.33
N ASP A 210 20.07 -1.83 4.23
CA ASP A 210 21.31 -2.56 3.97
C ASP A 210 22.24 -1.65 3.15
N GLY A 211 23.20 -1.01 3.82
CA GLY A 211 23.99 0.09 3.25
C GLY A 211 23.12 1.26 2.79
N ASP A 212 23.32 1.67 1.53
CA ASP A 212 22.53 2.72 0.87
C ASP A 212 21.18 2.22 0.32
N GLY A 213 20.94 0.91 0.36
CA GLY A 213 19.74 0.28 -0.16
C GLY A 213 18.88 -0.40 0.90
N TYR A 214 18.03 -1.30 0.42
CA TYR A 214 17.18 -2.14 1.26
C TYR A 214 17.28 -3.59 0.83
N ARG A 215 17.44 -4.48 1.81
CA ARG A 215 17.24 -5.92 1.62
C ARG A 215 15.75 -6.24 1.71
N GLU A 216 15.23 -6.87 0.66
CA GLU A 216 13.87 -7.42 0.63
C GLU A 216 13.82 -8.80 1.27
N GLN A 217 12.94 -8.96 2.25
CA GLN A 217 12.57 -10.24 2.84
C GLN A 217 11.06 -10.35 2.89
N TRP A 218 10.54 -11.55 3.06
CA TRP A 218 9.12 -11.81 3.06
C TRP A 218 8.70 -12.43 4.37
N MET A 219 7.63 -11.90 4.96
CA MET A 219 6.94 -12.50 6.08
C MET A 219 5.70 -13.18 5.52
N VAL A 220 5.64 -14.51 5.62
CA VAL A 220 4.51 -15.30 5.15
C VAL A 220 3.89 -16.07 6.31
N PRO A 221 2.59 -16.39 6.25
CA PRO A 221 2.00 -17.39 7.15
C PRO A 221 2.84 -18.68 7.17
N SER A 222 3.05 -19.28 8.33
CA SER A 222 3.92 -20.46 8.45
C SER A 222 3.45 -21.67 7.64
N ASP A 223 2.17 -21.75 7.30
CA ASP A 223 1.56 -22.73 6.39
C ASP A 223 1.73 -22.38 4.89
N CYS A 224 2.40 -21.27 4.56
CA CYS A 224 2.70 -20.84 3.20
C CYS A 224 4.20 -20.53 2.97
N LYS A 225 5.08 -21.30 3.61
CA LYS A 225 6.53 -21.16 3.44
C LYS A 225 6.97 -21.51 2.02
N THR A 226 6.42 -22.58 1.46
CA THR A 226 6.74 -23.08 0.11
C THR A 226 5.46 -23.25 -0.71
N PHE A 227 5.63 -23.62 -1.98
CA PHE A 227 4.55 -24.01 -2.86
C PHE A 227 4.63 -25.51 -3.19
N VAL A 228 3.48 -26.14 -3.40
CA VAL A 228 3.34 -27.52 -3.92
C VAL A 228 2.31 -27.54 -5.05
N GLY A 229 2.44 -28.50 -5.98
CA GLY A 229 1.50 -28.66 -7.10
C GLY A 229 1.27 -27.36 -7.88
N ASP A 230 0.01 -26.99 -8.07
CA ASP A 230 -0.45 -25.78 -8.77
C ASP A 230 -0.37 -24.53 -7.88
N CYS A 231 0.81 -24.27 -7.30
CA CYS A 231 1.09 -23.10 -6.48
C CYS A 231 0.29 -23.02 -5.16
N GLU A 232 -0.07 -24.17 -4.59
CA GLU A 232 -0.73 -24.22 -3.28
C GLU A 232 0.27 -23.95 -2.16
N CYS A 233 -0.13 -23.11 -1.19
CA CYS A 233 0.67 -22.84 -0.01
C CYS A 233 0.91 -24.12 0.80
N SER A 234 2.16 -24.34 1.22
CA SER A 234 2.55 -25.44 2.10
C SER A 234 3.54 -24.96 3.16
N PRO A 235 3.52 -25.53 4.39
CA PRO A 235 4.52 -25.23 5.42
C PRO A 235 5.95 -25.64 5.02
N GLY A 236 6.10 -26.43 3.95
CA GLY A 236 7.35 -27.05 3.55
C GLY A 236 7.63 -28.31 4.37
N ALA A 237 8.53 -29.16 3.87
CA ALA A 237 8.97 -30.32 4.64
C ALA A 237 9.62 -29.84 5.95
N ALA A 238 9.12 -30.35 7.09
CA ALA A 238 9.86 -30.25 8.32
C ALA A 238 11.22 -30.90 8.06
N THR A 239 12.30 -30.15 8.22
CA THR A 239 13.64 -30.72 8.16
C THR A 239 13.72 -31.65 9.36
N ALA A 240 13.48 -32.94 9.14
CA ALA A 240 13.56 -33.95 10.18
C ALA A 240 14.98 -33.86 10.73
N GLY A 241 15.12 -33.30 11.93
CA GLY A 241 16.40 -33.29 12.62
C GLY A 241 16.84 -34.72 12.75
N SER A 242 17.93 -35.08 12.06
CA SER A 242 18.65 -36.31 12.31
C SER A 242 19.20 -36.22 13.73
N GLY A 243 18.36 -36.62 14.69
CA GLY A 243 18.78 -36.97 16.03
C GLY A 243 19.72 -38.14 15.91
N ALA A 244 21.01 -37.85 15.78
CA ALA A 244 22.09 -38.82 15.95
C ALA A 244 22.00 -39.30 17.41
N GLY A 245 21.33 -40.44 17.60
CA GLY A 245 21.46 -41.24 18.82
C GLY A 245 22.92 -41.66 18.96
N ARG A 246 23.48 -41.35 20.13
CA ARG A 246 24.75 -41.89 20.61
C ARG A 246 24.56 -43.32 21.09
#